data_AF-A0A940RRJ6-F1
#
_entry.id   AF-A0A940RRJ6-F1
#
_cell.length_a   1.000
_cell.length_b   1.000
_cell.length_c   1.000
_cell.angle_alpha   90.00
_cell.angle_beta   90.00
_cell.angle_gamma   90.00
#
_symmetry.space_group_name_H-M   'P 1'
#
loop_
_entity.id
_entity.type
_entity.pdbx_description
1 polymer ?
#
loop_
_entity_poly.entity_id
_entity_poly.type
_entity_poly.pdbx_seq_one_letter_code
_entity_poly.pdbx_strand_id
1 'polypeptide(L)'
;MHWLKNLKLTPKLMLAFGVVLVLMVVQGIGAYMGLASLNRATTHLAGQTMDTVSTAAELRALLGEFRTISYRGLMRASDTVKQESRTRAAQLAGRIEKTSADYGKLVTTPEERKLFEEFNASWAKAKASYDSVNEMIDLQLPDDAIDTFLGETSDLHNAATATVGKLIEEADRMADKAGADANSAYAASSTLIVLMLLAGIAGGMAIAWWLARGLTLAMREAVGVAHDVAGGKLDSRIDASRYDEIGDLLKAMQRMQHDLRERTERDQKVANENLRIRTALESSTTGLIITDRDLQVVYTNPALQHMLDGYAEQIVSALPGVDLAQLNGQPISVLEHGGKVDPALIARLEKDGRGQREMQYGGAVFAQSISVIRNAEGENVGTVCEWRDRTTEIHVEEEVARIVASAAAGDLSGRIDTEGKHGFLLQLAQQLNMLLDANSVSLSEVSRLLTALSQGDLTAHMDGDFHGVFARMRDDANATVAQLTS
;
A
#
# COMPACT_ATOMS: atom_id res chain seq x y z
N MET A 1 6.17 13.22 20.10
CA MET A 1 6.83 13.50 18.79
C MET A 1 5.89 13.20 17.60
N HIS A 2 4.70 13.81 17.53
CA HIS A 2 3.79 13.60 16.38
C HIS A 2 4.29 14.33 15.11
N TRP A 3 4.95 15.47 15.27
CA TRP A 3 5.49 16.26 14.15
C TRP A 3 6.54 15.49 13.31
N LEU A 4 7.41 14.72 13.97
CA LEU A 4 8.44 13.89 13.32
C LEU A 4 7.88 12.70 12.54
N LYS A 5 6.66 12.24 12.86
CA LYS A 5 5.98 11.20 12.09
C LYS A 5 5.44 11.73 10.76
N ASN A 6 5.13 13.02 10.70
CA ASN A 6 4.52 13.67 9.54
C ASN A 6 5.56 14.39 8.65
N LEU A 7 6.84 14.33 9.01
CA LEU A 7 7.90 14.88 8.19
C LEU A 7 8.16 13.98 6.98
N LYS A 8 8.33 14.60 5.82
CA LYS A 8 8.82 13.94 4.60
C LYS A 8 10.13 13.20 4.83
N LEU A 9 10.39 12.16 4.04
CA LEU A 9 11.53 11.25 4.21
C LEU A 9 12.87 11.99 4.16
N THR A 10 13.07 12.86 3.17
CA THR A 10 14.32 13.62 2.98
C THR A 10 14.67 14.49 4.19
N PRO A 11 13.82 15.44 4.66
CA PRO A 11 14.16 16.25 5.82
C PRO A 11 14.29 15.42 7.11
N LYS A 12 13.60 14.29 7.21
CA LYS A 12 13.73 13.37 8.35
C LYS A 12 15.09 12.69 8.40
N LEU A 13 15.57 12.22 7.26
CA LEU A 13 16.93 11.67 7.12
C LEU A 13 17.99 12.76 7.34
N MET A 14 17.82 13.95 6.74
CA MET A 14 18.74 15.08 6.95
C MET A 14 18.85 15.48 8.41
N LEU A 15 17.74 15.52 9.16
CA LEU A 15 17.76 15.83 10.59
C LEU A 15 18.49 14.75 11.39
N ALA A 16 18.24 13.47 11.10
CA ALA A 16 18.91 12.36 11.75
C ALA A 16 20.42 12.33 11.49
N PHE A 17 20.84 12.45 10.22
CA PHE A 17 22.26 12.57 9.86
C PHE A 17 22.87 13.85 10.41
N GLY A 18 22.12 14.96 10.45
CA GLY A 18 22.55 16.22 11.04
C GLY A 18 22.87 16.08 12.53
N VAL A 19 22.03 15.38 13.30
CA VAL A 19 22.32 15.10 14.72
C VAL A 19 23.59 14.26 14.87
N VAL A 20 23.79 13.25 14.03
CA VAL A 20 25.02 12.42 14.06
C VAL A 20 26.25 13.25 13.70
N LEU A 21 26.16 14.14 12.71
CA LEU A 21 27.26 15.05 12.33
C LEU A 21 27.59 16.02 13.45
N VAL A 22 26.59 16.61 14.12
CA VAL A 22 26.81 17.48 15.28
C VAL A 22 27.50 16.71 16.41
N LEU A 23 27.07 15.47 16.69
CA LEU A 23 27.74 14.62 17.67
C LEU A 23 29.20 14.34 17.29
N MET A 24 29.49 14.06 16.01
CA MET A 24 30.86 13.86 15.52
C MET A 24 31.72 15.13 15.66
N VAL A 25 31.16 16.31 15.40
CA VAL A 25 31.87 17.58 15.60
C VAL A 25 32.19 17.80 17.07
N VAL A 26 31.22 17.57 17.96
CA VAL A 26 31.42 17.68 19.42
C VAL A 26 32.51 16.69 19.90
N GLN A 27 32.49 15.45 19.43
CA GLN A 27 33.53 14.46 19.70
C GLN A 27 34.91 14.92 19.20
N GLY A 28 34.98 15.44 17.97
CA GLY A 28 36.22 15.95 17.38
C GLY A 28 36.82 17.11 18.16
N ILE A 29 35.98 18.07 18.58
CA ILE A 29 36.38 19.19 19.43
C ILE A 29 36.92 18.68 20.77
N GLY A 30 36.20 17.75 21.42
CA GLY A 30 36.63 17.18 22.70
C GLY A 30 37.96 16.42 22.60
N ALA A 31 38.16 15.63 21.55
CA ALA A 31 39.41 14.93 21.29
C ALA A 31 40.57 15.90 21.02
N TYR A 32 40.32 16.95 20.23
CA TYR A 32 41.32 17.98 19.96
C TYR A 32 41.72 18.74 21.23
N MET A 33 40.75 19.11 22.08
CA MET A 33 41.02 19.76 23.37
C MET A 33 41.86 18.87 24.29
N GLY A 34 41.57 17.57 24.34
CA GLY A 34 42.36 16.59 25.10
C GLY A 34 43.81 16.49 24.62
N LEU A 35 44.02 16.37 23.30
CA LEU A 35 45.35 16.37 22.69
C LEU A 35 46.11 17.68 22.93
N ALA A 36 45.45 18.82 22.83
CA ALA A 36 46.05 20.12 23.11
C ALA A 36 46.48 20.23 24.58
N SER A 37 45.69 19.70 25.51
CA SER A 37 46.05 19.64 26.94
C SER A 37 47.28 18.78 27.18
N LEU A 38 47.32 17.59 26.56
CA LEU A 38 48.46 16.68 26.65
C LEU A 38 49.73 17.33 26.08
N ASN A 39 49.62 17.96 24.91
CA ASN A 39 50.75 18.63 24.26
C ASN A 39 51.33 19.74 25.15
N ARG A 40 50.49 20.52 25.85
CA ARG A 40 50.96 21.54 26.81
C ARG A 40 51.72 20.92 27.99
N ALA A 41 51.21 19.84 28.56
CA ALA A 41 51.85 19.14 29.67
C ALA A 41 53.22 18.56 29.25
N THR A 42 53.29 17.91 28.09
CA THR A 42 54.55 17.36 27.55
C THR A 42 55.56 18.44 27.19
N THR A 43 55.13 19.56 26.61
CA THR A 43 56.02 20.67 26.26
C THR A 43 56.60 21.35 27.51
N HIS A 44 55.80 21.50 28.57
CA HIS A 44 56.27 22.03 29.85
C HIS A 44 57.31 21.10 30.49
N LEU A 45 57.06 19.79 30.51
CA LEU A 45 57.97 18.79 31.04
C LEU A 45 59.29 18.73 30.25
N ALA A 46 59.22 18.58 28.93
CA ALA A 46 60.38 18.40 28.06
C ALA A 46 61.23 19.68 27.92
N GLY A 47 60.60 20.85 27.94
CA GLY A 47 61.31 22.12 27.75
C GLY A 47 61.80 22.74 29.05
N GLN A 48 60.92 22.97 30.03
CA GLN A 48 61.32 23.73 31.22
C GLN A 48 61.94 22.84 32.29
N THR A 49 61.27 21.74 32.64
CA THR A 49 61.68 20.95 33.81
C THR A 49 62.94 20.14 33.55
N MET A 50 63.08 19.54 32.35
CA MET A 50 64.29 18.80 31.98
C MET A 50 65.52 19.72 31.85
N ASP A 51 65.36 20.94 31.32
CA ASP A 51 66.44 21.92 31.23
C ASP A 51 66.91 22.36 32.63
N THR A 52 65.98 22.55 33.59
CA THR A 52 66.31 22.84 34.98
C THR A 52 67.14 21.71 35.61
N VAL A 53 66.71 20.46 35.50
CA VAL A 53 67.42 19.29 36.05
C VAL A 53 68.82 19.17 35.42
N SER A 54 68.90 19.23 34.08
CA SER A 54 70.18 19.11 33.36
C SER A 54 71.16 20.23 33.71
N THR A 55 70.68 21.47 33.83
CA THR A 55 71.52 22.63 34.15
C THR A 55 72.02 22.59 35.60
N ALA A 56 71.19 22.16 36.56
CA ALA A 56 71.63 21.93 37.94
C ALA A 56 72.66 20.80 38.05
N ALA A 57 72.47 19.71 37.29
CA ALA A 57 73.43 18.60 37.23
C ALA A 57 74.77 19.05 36.61
N GLU A 58 74.77 19.84 35.54
CA GLU A 58 75.98 20.42 34.97
C GLU A 58 76.69 21.33 35.98
N LEU A 59 75.96 22.18 36.69
CA LEU A 59 76.50 23.05 37.73
C LEU A 59 77.20 22.23 38.83
N ARG A 60 76.58 21.14 39.31
CA ARG A 60 77.19 20.23 40.29
C ARG A 60 78.47 19.58 39.75
N ALA A 61 78.47 19.15 38.49
CA ALA A 61 79.65 18.57 37.86
C ALA A 61 80.81 19.59 37.76
N LEU A 62 80.51 20.82 37.35
CA LEU A 62 81.49 21.90 37.25
C LEU A 62 82.11 22.27 38.60
N LEU A 63 81.32 22.30 39.67
CA LEU A 63 81.83 22.54 41.03
C LEU A 63 82.84 21.45 41.44
N GLY A 64 82.52 20.18 41.19
CA GLY A 64 83.41 19.06 41.48
C GLY A 64 84.70 19.10 40.66
N GLU A 65 84.61 19.43 39.36
CA GLU A 65 85.78 19.60 38.49
C GLU A 65 86.65 20.77 38.95
N PHE A 66 86.03 21.90 39.30
CA PHE A 66 86.72 23.08 39.82
C PHE A 66 87.52 22.74 41.08
N ARG A 67 86.92 22.05 42.05
CA ARG A 67 87.63 21.60 43.27
C ARG A 67 88.83 20.71 42.93
N THR A 68 88.64 19.77 42.00
CA THR A 68 89.68 18.81 41.59
C THR A 68 90.88 19.52 40.95
N ILE A 69 90.61 20.48 40.05
CA ILE A 69 91.65 21.27 39.40
C ILE A 69 92.34 22.22 40.38
N SER A 70 91.60 22.84 41.30
CA SER A 70 92.18 23.70 42.34
C SER A 70 93.11 22.92 43.28
N TYR A 71 92.74 21.69 43.66
CA TYR A 71 93.61 20.80 44.43
C TYR A 71 94.90 20.44 43.67
N ARG A 72 94.83 20.21 42.36
CA ARG A 72 96.01 19.91 41.53
C ARG A 72 97.03 21.05 41.54
N GLY A 73 96.58 22.30 41.68
CA GLY A 73 97.44 23.49 41.80
C GLY A 73 98.23 23.55 43.12
N LEU A 74 97.75 22.86 44.17
CA LEU A 74 98.39 22.81 45.50
C LEU A 74 99.42 21.68 45.64
N MET A 75 99.30 20.62 44.85
CA MET A 75 100.26 19.52 44.88
C MET A 75 101.67 20.00 44.48
N ARG A 76 102.69 19.31 45.00
CA ARG A 76 104.10 19.55 44.63
C ARG A 76 104.33 19.18 43.16
N ALA A 77 104.04 20.12 42.28
CA ALA A 77 104.17 20.03 40.83
C ALA A 77 105.06 21.16 40.29
N SER A 78 105.45 21.07 39.01
CA SER A 78 106.18 22.13 38.33
C SER A 78 105.34 23.41 38.21
N ASP A 79 106.00 24.56 38.09
CA ASP A 79 105.33 25.86 37.94
C ASP A 79 104.39 25.89 36.71
N THR A 80 104.76 25.16 35.66
CA THR A 80 103.93 24.98 34.47
C THR A 80 102.59 24.30 34.79
N VAL A 81 102.59 23.26 35.63
CA VAL A 81 101.38 22.52 36.03
C VAL A 81 100.52 23.37 36.96
N LYS A 82 101.14 24.16 37.84
CA LYS A 82 100.41 25.10 38.72
C LYS A 82 99.73 26.21 37.90
N GLN A 83 100.44 26.80 36.95
CA GLN A 83 99.90 27.84 36.06
C GLN A 83 98.79 27.30 35.14
N GLU A 84 98.94 26.08 34.62
CA GLU A 84 97.90 25.42 33.85
C GLU A 84 96.65 25.16 34.71
N SER A 85 96.83 24.68 35.94
CA SER A 85 95.73 24.41 36.87
C SER A 85 94.97 25.70 37.22
N ARG A 86 95.67 26.80 37.47
CA ARG A 86 95.04 28.12 37.68
C ARG A 86 94.26 28.61 36.47
N THR A 87 94.83 28.46 35.27
CA THR A 87 94.16 28.83 34.02
C THR A 87 92.87 28.04 33.81
N ARG A 88 92.93 26.72 34.02
CA ARG A 88 91.75 25.84 33.93
C ARG A 88 90.72 26.14 35.02
N ALA A 89 91.15 26.42 36.25
CA ALA A 89 90.26 26.82 37.34
C ALA A 89 89.52 28.12 37.00
N ALA A 90 90.22 29.14 36.46
CA ALA A 90 89.59 30.38 36.01
C ALA A 90 88.58 30.16 34.88
N GLN A 91 88.88 29.29 33.91
CA GLN A 91 87.94 28.89 32.86
C GLN A 91 86.70 28.19 33.42
N LEU A 92 86.88 27.27 34.38
CA LEU A 92 85.79 26.58 35.06
C LEU A 92 84.95 27.55 35.89
N ALA A 93 85.55 28.51 36.59
CA ALA A 93 84.81 29.56 37.30
C ALA A 93 83.93 30.38 36.35
N GLY A 94 84.44 30.77 35.18
CA GLY A 94 83.65 31.46 34.16
C GLY A 94 82.50 30.60 33.61
N ARG A 95 82.72 29.28 33.44
CA ARG A 95 81.65 28.34 33.07
C ARG A 95 80.60 28.22 34.18
N ILE A 96 81.02 28.11 35.44
CA ILE A 96 80.10 28.05 36.60
C ILE A 96 79.25 29.32 36.68
N GLU A 97 79.84 30.50 36.51
CA GLU A 97 79.10 31.77 36.50
C GLU A 97 78.09 31.82 35.36
N LYS A 98 78.47 31.38 34.15
CA LYS A 98 77.56 31.30 33.02
C LYS A 98 76.42 30.30 33.27
N THR A 99 76.73 29.08 33.69
CA THR A 99 75.73 28.03 33.96
C THR A 99 74.82 28.42 35.12
N SER A 100 75.33 29.11 36.15
CA SER A 100 74.50 29.68 37.23
C SER A 100 73.55 30.76 36.70
N ALA A 101 74.03 31.66 35.83
CA ALA A 101 73.20 32.68 35.21
C ALA A 101 72.12 32.07 34.29
N ASP A 102 72.45 31.01 33.56
CA ASP A 102 71.49 30.27 32.74
C ASP A 102 70.46 29.53 33.60
N TYR A 103 70.87 28.90 34.70
CA TYR A 103 69.96 28.31 35.69
C TYR A 103 69.01 29.36 36.28
N GLY A 104 69.51 30.56 36.59
CA GLY A 104 68.70 31.67 37.12
C GLY A 104 67.52 32.08 36.20
N LYS A 105 67.62 31.85 34.89
CA LYS A 105 66.53 32.09 33.93
C LYS A 105 65.45 31.00 33.96
N LEU A 106 65.79 29.82 34.46
CA LEU A 106 64.92 28.64 34.55
C LEU A 106 64.16 28.56 35.88
N VAL A 107 64.51 29.40 36.87
CA VAL A 107 63.88 29.40 38.19
C VAL A 107 62.41 29.79 38.08
N THR A 108 61.52 28.85 38.42
CA THR A 108 60.07 29.05 38.31
C THR A 108 59.34 29.07 39.65
N THR A 109 59.87 28.43 40.69
CA THR A 109 59.19 28.31 41.99
C THR A 109 59.84 29.15 43.10
N PRO A 110 59.09 29.53 44.15
CA PRO A 110 59.66 30.26 45.29
C PRO A 110 60.73 29.47 46.06
N GLU A 111 60.55 28.15 46.21
CA GLU A 111 61.53 27.30 46.93
C GLU A 111 62.82 27.16 46.11
N GLU A 112 62.70 26.90 44.81
CA GLU A 112 63.85 26.87 43.89
C GLU A 112 64.60 28.20 43.90
N ARG A 113 63.88 29.34 43.91
CA ARG A 113 64.50 30.68 43.99
C ARG A 113 65.31 30.86 45.26
N LYS A 114 64.75 30.47 46.41
CA LYS A 114 65.42 30.55 47.70
C LYS A 114 66.70 29.70 47.72
N LEU A 115 66.62 28.46 47.24
CA LEU A 115 67.78 27.56 47.13
C LEU A 115 68.84 28.11 46.17
N PHE A 116 68.43 28.74 45.06
CA PHE A 116 69.34 29.36 44.11
C PHE A 116 70.08 30.57 44.69
N GLU A 117 69.39 31.41 45.46
CA GLU A 117 70.00 32.51 46.20
C GLU A 117 70.99 32.00 47.28
N GLU A 118 70.62 30.95 48.00
CA GLU A 118 71.51 30.27 48.97
C GLU A 118 72.76 29.68 48.29
N PHE A 119 72.60 29.10 47.09
CA PHE A 119 73.72 28.61 46.29
C PHE A 119 74.65 29.75 45.89
N ASN A 120 74.13 30.83 45.31
CA ASN A 120 74.94 31.96 44.89
C ASN A 120 75.71 32.58 46.07
N ALA A 121 75.08 32.70 47.24
CA ALA A 121 75.72 33.22 48.44
C ALA A 121 76.81 32.28 48.99
N SER A 122 76.55 30.97 49.03
CA SER A 122 77.53 29.97 49.50
C SER A 122 78.70 29.81 48.52
N TRP A 123 78.43 29.84 47.21
CA TRP A 123 79.47 29.79 46.18
C TRP A 123 80.36 31.03 46.19
N ALA A 124 79.79 32.23 46.38
CA ALA A 124 80.59 33.46 46.50
C ALA A 124 81.58 33.39 47.68
N LYS A 125 81.16 32.85 48.82
CA LYS A 125 82.05 32.61 49.99
C LYS A 125 83.12 31.57 49.67
N ALA A 126 82.74 30.45 49.05
CA ALA A 126 83.69 29.41 48.66
C ALA A 126 84.74 29.98 47.69
N LYS A 127 84.32 30.72 46.67
CA LYS A 127 85.20 31.38 45.69
C LYS A 127 86.20 32.32 46.36
N ALA A 128 85.75 33.16 47.30
CA ALA A 128 86.64 34.03 48.06
C ALA A 128 87.70 33.25 48.84
N SER A 129 87.34 32.12 49.44
CA SER A 129 88.29 31.24 50.13
C SER A 129 89.29 30.58 49.16
N TYR A 130 88.85 30.15 47.97
CA TYR A 130 89.76 29.68 46.91
C TYR A 130 90.74 30.78 46.44
N ASP A 131 90.28 32.03 46.35
CA ASP A 131 91.14 33.17 46.00
C ASP A 131 92.19 33.45 47.09
N SER A 132 91.80 33.37 48.38
CA SER A 132 92.74 33.46 49.50
C SER A 132 93.78 32.33 49.50
N VAL A 133 93.38 31.10 49.16
CA VAL A 133 94.32 29.98 48.98
C VAL A 133 95.32 30.28 47.86
N ASN A 134 94.87 30.84 46.73
CA ASN A 134 95.78 31.24 45.64
C ASN A 134 96.76 32.34 46.07
N GLU A 135 96.30 33.31 46.86
CA GLU A 135 97.15 34.38 47.42
C GLU A 135 98.22 33.82 48.36
N MET A 136 97.88 32.87 49.23
CA MET A 136 98.85 32.19 50.11
C MET A 136 99.94 31.44 49.32
N ILE A 137 99.57 30.81 48.20
CA ILE A 137 100.54 30.18 47.29
C ILE A 137 101.49 31.24 46.69
N ASP A 138 100.97 32.40 46.30
CA ASP A 138 101.77 33.50 45.72
C ASP A 138 102.71 34.14 46.76
N LEU A 139 102.29 34.17 48.02
CA LEU A 139 103.09 34.60 49.16
C LEU A 139 104.09 33.54 49.67
N GLN A 140 104.19 32.39 48.98
CA GLN A 140 105.07 31.27 49.35
C GLN A 140 104.77 30.65 50.73
N LEU A 141 103.48 30.58 51.10
CA LEU A 141 102.97 29.95 52.32
C LEU A 141 102.20 28.65 52.00
N PRO A 142 102.88 27.57 51.55
CA PRO A 142 102.21 26.36 51.04
C PRO A 142 101.47 25.55 52.13
N ASP A 143 101.96 25.53 53.36
CA ASP A 143 101.33 24.78 54.46
C ASP A 143 100.00 25.45 54.87
N ASP A 144 99.99 26.78 55.05
CA ASP A 144 98.78 27.56 55.34
C ASP A 144 97.74 27.45 54.21
N ALA A 145 98.20 27.45 52.95
CA ALA A 145 97.35 27.26 51.78
C ALA A 145 96.69 25.88 51.76
N ILE A 146 97.43 24.82 52.12
CA ILE A 146 96.90 23.46 52.22
C ILE A 146 95.91 23.34 53.38
N ASP A 147 96.25 23.87 54.56
CA ASP A 147 95.38 23.82 55.74
C ASP A 147 94.07 24.57 55.51
N THR A 148 94.13 25.74 54.88
CA THR A 148 92.94 26.52 54.51
C THR A 148 92.12 25.81 53.45
N PHE A 149 92.76 25.22 52.44
CA PHE A 149 92.07 24.47 51.38
C PHE A 149 91.33 23.23 51.91
N LEU A 150 91.99 22.45 52.78
CA LEU A 150 91.44 21.22 53.35
C LEU A 150 90.45 21.49 54.49
N GLY A 151 90.54 22.64 55.16
CA GLY A 151 89.62 23.11 56.19
C GLY A 151 88.53 24.05 55.64
N GLU A 152 88.70 25.36 55.84
CA GLU A 152 87.66 26.37 55.54
C GLU A 152 87.15 26.31 54.09
N THR A 153 88.04 26.24 53.10
CA THR A 153 87.63 26.17 51.68
C THR A 153 86.84 24.88 51.41
N SER A 154 87.21 23.78 52.08
CA SER A 154 86.51 22.51 51.99
C SER A 154 85.08 22.61 52.51
N ASP A 155 84.91 23.18 53.70
CA ASP A 155 83.59 23.35 54.32
C ASP A 155 82.70 24.28 53.49
N LEU A 156 83.22 25.41 53.01
CA LEU A 156 82.48 26.35 52.18
C LEU A 156 82.10 25.74 50.81
N HIS A 157 83.01 24.98 50.19
CA HIS A 157 82.72 24.29 48.94
C HIS A 157 81.67 23.19 49.11
N ASN A 158 81.75 22.42 50.20
CA ASN A 158 80.77 21.38 50.53
C ASN A 158 79.40 22.01 50.80
N ALA A 159 79.35 23.17 51.48
CA ALA A 159 78.11 23.92 51.67
C ALA A 159 77.48 24.36 50.34
N ALA A 160 78.28 24.93 49.41
CA ALA A 160 77.78 25.31 48.09
C ALA A 160 77.29 24.10 47.27
N THR A 161 78.04 23.01 47.28
CA THR A 161 77.68 21.76 46.58
C THR A 161 76.42 21.11 47.17
N ALA A 162 76.26 21.17 48.49
CA ALA A 162 75.06 20.68 49.16
C ALA A 162 73.81 21.47 48.73
N THR A 163 73.92 22.79 48.55
CA THR A 163 72.81 23.61 48.06
C THR A 163 72.45 23.29 46.61
N VAL A 164 73.42 23.01 45.72
CA VAL A 164 73.11 22.48 44.37
C VAL A 164 72.47 21.09 44.45
N GLY A 165 72.87 20.25 45.40
CA GLY A 165 72.19 18.98 45.68
C GLY A 165 70.70 19.17 45.97
N LYS A 166 70.36 20.12 46.85
CA LYS A 166 68.96 20.49 47.15
C LYS A 166 68.23 21.05 45.93
N LEU A 167 68.90 21.84 45.08
CA LEU A 167 68.31 22.33 43.82
C LEU A 167 67.96 21.17 42.88
N ILE A 168 68.83 20.17 42.74
CA ILE A 168 68.56 18.98 41.95
C ILE A 168 67.38 18.20 42.54
N GLU A 169 67.33 17.99 43.86
CA GLU A 169 66.21 17.31 44.52
C GLU A 169 64.87 18.02 44.29
N GLU A 170 64.84 19.35 44.34
CA GLU A 170 63.63 20.13 44.04
C GLU A 170 63.28 20.05 42.54
N ALA A 171 64.27 20.12 41.65
CA ALA A 171 64.05 19.98 40.21
C ALA A 171 63.51 18.59 39.84
N ASP A 172 64.04 17.52 40.43
CA ASP A 172 63.54 16.15 40.27
C ASP A 172 62.10 16.03 40.79
N ARG A 173 61.80 16.64 41.95
CA ARG A 173 60.43 16.69 42.48
C ARG A 173 59.46 17.40 41.54
N MET A 174 59.88 18.50 40.92
CA MET A 174 59.09 19.19 39.90
C MET A 174 58.88 18.30 38.67
N ALA A 175 59.91 17.57 38.23
CA ALA A 175 59.84 16.66 37.09
C ALA A 175 58.84 15.52 37.35
N ASP A 176 58.92 14.88 38.51
CA ASP A 176 58.00 13.82 38.92
C ASP A 176 56.56 14.31 38.97
N LYS A 177 56.34 15.50 39.55
CA LYS A 177 55.00 16.11 39.61
C LYS A 177 54.47 16.43 38.22
N ALA A 178 55.27 17.04 37.35
CA ALA A 178 54.88 17.36 35.98
C ALA A 178 54.58 16.09 35.17
N GLY A 179 55.33 15.00 35.40
CA GLY A 179 55.06 13.68 34.82
C GLY A 179 53.74 13.08 35.30
N ALA A 180 53.45 13.15 36.60
CA ALA A 180 52.18 12.70 37.18
C ALA A 180 50.99 13.53 36.65
N ASP A 181 51.14 14.86 36.57
CA ASP A 181 50.14 15.77 36.02
C ASP A 181 49.86 15.45 34.54
N ALA A 182 50.91 15.21 33.74
CA ALA A 182 50.76 14.80 32.33
C ALA A 182 50.03 13.46 32.18
N ASN A 183 50.36 12.45 33.00
CA ASN A 183 49.66 11.16 33.01
C ASN A 183 48.20 11.29 33.42
N SER A 184 47.89 12.12 34.42
CA SER A 184 46.51 12.37 34.84
C SER A 184 45.71 13.10 33.75
N ALA A 185 46.32 14.08 33.07
CA ALA A 185 45.71 14.79 31.95
C ALA A 185 45.46 13.86 30.76
N TYR A 186 46.39 12.93 30.48
CA TYR A 186 46.21 11.88 29.48
C TYR A 186 45.04 10.94 29.84
N ALA A 187 45.01 10.44 31.08
CA ALA A 187 43.96 9.52 31.55
C ALA A 187 42.57 10.18 31.53
N ALA A 188 42.47 11.44 31.96
CA ALA A 188 41.24 12.21 31.89
C ALA A 188 40.79 12.44 30.44
N SER A 189 41.71 12.85 29.56
CA SER A 189 41.43 13.10 28.15
C SER A 189 40.99 11.83 27.42
N SER A 190 41.71 10.72 27.61
CA SER A 190 41.38 9.43 26.99
C SER A 190 40.04 8.88 27.49
N THR A 191 39.77 8.94 28.79
CA THR A 191 38.47 8.52 29.36
C THR A 191 37.32 9.35 28.77
N LEU A 192 37.47 10.68 28.70
CA LEU A 192 36.47 11.57 28.11
C LEU A 192 36.22 11.23 26.63
N ILE A 193 37.29 11.01 25.85
CA ILE A 193 37.19 10.63 24.43
C ILE A 193 36.44 9.31 24.27
N VAL A 194 36.77 8.29 25.06
CA VAL A 194 36.09 6.97 25.01
C VAL A 194 34.61 7.11 25.39
N LEU A 195 34.29 7.86 26.44
CA LEU A 195 32.90 8.11 26.84
C LEU A 195 32.11 8.84 25.75
N MET A 196 32.70 9.88 25.15
CA MET A 196 32.07 10.60 24.04
C MET A 196 31.89 9.69 22.82
N LEU A 197 32.87 8.84 22.49
CA LEU A 197 32.78 7.87 21.40
C LEU A 197 31.63 6.88 21.62
N LEU A 198 31.57 6.25 22.80
CA LEU A 198 30.50 5.31 23.16
C LEU A 198 29.13 5.98 23.15
N ALA A 199 29.01 7.20 23.69
CA ALA A 199 27.77 7.97 23.68
C ALA A 199 27.31 8.31 22.25
N GLY A 200 28.24 8.67 21.36
CA GLY A 200 27.91 8.93 19.96
C GLY A 200 27.51 7.68 19.19
N ILE A 201 28.17 6.54 19.43
CA ILE A 201 27.77 5.24 18.84
C ILE A 201 26.37 4.85 19.33
N ALA A 202 26.13 4.91 20.64
CA ALA A 202 24.84 4.58 21.24
C ALA A 202 23.73 5.51 20.72
N GLY A 203 23.99 6.82 20.65
CA GLY A 203 23.07 7.80 20.10
C GLY A 203 22.78 7.56 18.61
N GLY A 204 23.81 7.29 17.81
CA GLY A 204 23.68 6.95 16.40
C GLY A 204 22.86 5.68 16.18
N MET A 205 23.13 4.61 16.94
CA MET A 205 22.35 3.38 16.89
C MET A 205 20.90 3.59 17.32
N ALA A 206 20.64 4.38 18.36
CA ALA A 206 19.29 4.69 18.81
C ALA A 206 18.48 5.45 17.74
N ILE A 207 19.10 6.45 17.10
CA ILE A 207 18.48 7.22 16.01
C ILE A 207 18.23 6.30 14.80
N ALA A 208 19.22 5.49 14.42
CA ALA A 208 19.11 4.56 13.29
C ALA A 208 18.00 3.51 13.54
N TRP A 209 17.95 2.91 14.72
CA TRP A 209 16.91 1.96 15.10
C TRP A 209 15.52 2.59 15.11
N TRP A 210 15.39 3.80 15.65
CA TRP A 210 14.13 4.54 15.67
C TRP A 210 13.63 4.86 14.26
N LEU A 211 14.51 5.32 13.36
CA LEU A 211 14.18 5.56 11.96
C LEU A 211 13.79 4.28 11.22
N ALA A 212 14.61 3.23 11.34
CA ALA A 212 14.38 1.95 10.69
C ALA A 212 13.03 1.36 11.11
N ARG A 213 12.77 1.30 12.43
CA ARG A 213 11.51 0.79 12.96
C ARG A 213 10.30 1.59 12.46
N GLY A 214 10.41 2.92 12.42
CA GLY A 214 9.34 3.79 11.94
C GLY A 214 9.03 3.63 10.45
N LEU A 215 10.06 3.44 9.63
CA LEU A 215 9.93 3.24 8.18
C LEU A 215 9.41 1.84 7.85
N THR A 216 9.99 0.80 8.45
CA THR A 216 9.60 -0.60 8.21
C THR A 216 8.15 -0.84 8.59
N LEU A 217 7.66 -0.29 9.70
CA LEU A 217 6.26 -0.45 10.11
C LEU A 217 5.30 0.17 9.09
N ALA A 218 5.60 1.38 8.62
CA ALA A 218 4.77 2.10 7.64
C ALA A 218 4.78 1.42 6.26
N MET A 219 5.95 0.96 5.82
CA MET A 219 6.05 0.21 4.56
C MET A 219 5.30 -1.12 4.62
N ARG A 220 5.33 -1.82 5.75
CA ARG A 220 4.60 -3.08 5.93
C ARG A 220 3.08 -2.88 5.81
N GLU A 221 2.57 -1.77 6.31
CA GLU A 221 1.15 -1.40 6.18
C GLU A 221 0.79 -1.12 4.71
N ALA A 222 1.55 -0.29 4.00
CA ALA A 222 1.31 -0.01 2.58
C ALA A 222 1.39 -1.27 1.70
N VAL A 223 2.36 -2.15 1.96
CA VAL A 223 2.46 -3.45 1.27
C VAL A 223 1.25 -4.34 1.58
N GLY A 224 0.78 -4.34 2.83
CA GLY A 224 -0.44 -5.07 3.22
C GLY A 224 -1.66 -4.61 2.45
N VAL A 225 -1.88 -3.30 2.34
CA VAL A 225 -2.97 -2.72 1.54
C VAL A 225 -2.85 -3.11 0.07
N ALA A 226 -1.63 -3.13 -0.49
CA ALA A 226 -1.40 -3.48 -1.89
C ALA A 226 -1.78 -4.94 -2.15
N HIS A 227 -1.42 -5.82 -1.21
CA HIS A 227 -1.77 -7.24 -1.26
C HIS A 227 -3.28 -7.46 -1.14
N ASP A 228 -3.95 -6.72 -0.25
CA ASP A 228 -5.42 -6.79 -0.10
C ASP A 228 -6.14 -6.36 -1.38
N VAL A 229 -5.74 -5.23 -1.98
CA VAL A 229 -6.31 -4.76 -3.26
C VAL A 229 -6.04 -5.75 -4.38
N ALA A 230 -4.81 -6.26 -4.51
CA ALA A 230 -4.46 -7.26 -5.52
C ALA A 230 -5.21 -8.59 -5.32
N GLY A 231 -5.54 -8.94 -4.08
CA GLY A 231 -6.35 -10.10 -3.72
C GLY A 231 -7.86 -9.89 -3.83
N GLY A 232 -8.32 -8.74 -4.32
CA GLY A 232 -9.74 -8.42 -4.49
C GLY A 232 -10.48 -8.02 -3.20
N LYS A 233 -9.76 -7.80 -2.08
CA LYS A 233 -10.35 -7.31 -0.83
C LYS A 233 -10.44 -5.78 -0.85
N LEU A 234 -11.58 -5.26 -1.32
CA LEU A 234 -11.77 -3.83 -1.53
C LEU A 234 -12.51 -3.10 -0.38
N ASP A 235 -12.77 -3.80 0.72
CA ASP A 235 -13.50 -3.25 1.89
C ASP A 235 -12.60 -2.92 3.09
N SER A 236 -11.28 -3.15 2.97
CA SER A 236 -10.35 -2.85 4.05
C SER A 236 -10.19 -1.34 4.26
N ARG A 237 -10.18 -0.90 5.52
CA ARG A 237 -10.03 0.51 5.87
C ARG A 237 -8.55 0.92 5.78
N ILE A 238 -8.22 1.78 4.84
CA ILE A 238 -6.87 2.34 4.67
C ILE A 238 -6.76 3.63 5.51
N ASP A 239 -5.91 3.63 6.54
CA ASP A 239 -5.60 4.85 7.31
C ASP A 239 -4.55 5.69 6.56
N ALA A 240 -5.02 6.67 5.81
CA ALA A 240 -4.19 7.59 5.05
C ALA A 240 -3.95 8.94 5.78
N SER A 241 -4.01 8.96 7.12
CA SER A 241 -3.86 10.19 7.94
C SER A 241 -2.45 10.79 7.95
N ARG A 242 -1.45 10.09 7.39
CA ARG A 242 -0.08 10.60 7.25
C ARG A 242 0.03 11.69 6.18
N TYR A 243 1.03 12.55 6.40
CA TYR A 243 1.41 13.66 5.51
C TYR A 243 2.81 13.49 4.90
N ASP A 244 3.42 12.31 5.06
CA ASP A 244 4.67 11.93 4.41
C ASP A 244 4.40 11.23 3.07
N GLU A 245 5.46 10.84 2.36
CA GLU A 245 5.37 10.16 1.06
C GLU A 245 4.63 8.82 1.15
N ILE A 246 4.66 8.17 2.32
CA ILE A 246 3.88 6.94 2.57
C ILE A 246 2.39 7.28 2.68
N GLY A 247 2.04 8.39 3.34
CA GLY A 247 0.68 8.92 3.35
C GLY A 247 0.17 9.24 1.94
N ASP A 248 1.00 9.85 1.09
CA ASP A 248 0.63 10.12 -0.30
C ASP A 248 0.40 8.83 -1.10
N LEU A 249 1.24 7.81 -0.89
CA LEU A 249 1.03 6.47 -1.45
C LEU A 249 -0.28 5.84 -0.98
N LEU A 250 -0.55 5.84 0.34
CA LEU A 250 -1.78 5.28 0.92
C LEU A 250 -3.03 6.01 0.40
N LYS A 251 -2.99 7.34 0.22
CA LYS A 251 -4.08 8.12 -0.41
C LYS A 251 -4.31 7.73 -1.86
N ALA A 252 -3.24 7.47 -2.63
CA ALA A 252 -3.36 7.02 -4.01
C ALA A 252 -3.99 5.61 -4.07
N MET A 253 -3.57 4.71 -3.19
CA MET A 253 -4.13 3.36 -3.08
C MET A 253 -5.58 3.36 -2.61
N GLN A 254 -5.94 4.24 -1.68
CA GLN A 254 -7.32 4.43 -1.24
C GLN A 254 -8.24 4.87 -2.39
N ARG A 255 -7.77 5.79 -3.25
CA ARG A 255 -8.49 6.17 -4.47
C ARG A 255 -8.65 4.99 -5.42
N MET A 256 -7.59 4.21 -5.65
CA MET A 256 -7.65 3.02 -6.49
C MET A 256 -8.64 1.96 -5.96
N GLN A 257 -8.61 1.68 -4.65
CA GLN A 257 -9.55 0.75 -4.00
C GLN A 257 -11.00 1.21 -4.19
N HIS A 258 -11.26 2.51 -4.01
CA HIS A 258 -12.57 3.10 -4.21
C HIS A 258 -13.06 2.93 -5.66
N ASP A 259 -12.23 3.29 -6.65
CA ASP A 259 -12.57 3.20 -8.07
C ASP A 259 -12.81 1.75 -8.51
N LEU A 260 -11.99 0.81 -8.03
CA LEU A 260 -12.16 -0.62 -8.32
C LEU A 260 -13.47 -1.14 -7.73
N ARG A 261 -13.79 -0.78 -6.49
CA ARG A 261 -15.02 -1.24 -5.83
C ARG A 261 -16.25 -0.71 -6.57
N GLU A 262 -16.24 0.57 -6.93
CA GLU A 262 -17.34 1.19 -7.67
C GLU A 262 -17.53 0.56 -9.07
N ARG A 263 -16.45 0.19 -9.75
CA ARG A 263 -16.52 -0.58 -11.01
C ARG A 263 -17.12 -1.97 -10.79
N THR A 264 -16.64 -2.73 -9.79
CA THR A 264 -17.18 -4.07 -9.50
C THR A 264 -18.67 -4.02 -9.12
N GLU A 265 -19.09 -3.03 -8.34
CA GLU A 265 -20.51 -2.81 -8.00
C GLU A 265 -21.35 -2.50 -9.24
N ARG A 266 -20.85 -1.66 -10.16
CA ARG A 266 -21.52 -1.37 -11.45
C ARG A 266 -21.64 -2.62 -12.31
N ASP A 267 -20.56 -3.38 -12.48
CA ASP A 267 -20.55 -4.59 -13.30
C ASP A 267 -21.52 -5.63 -12.73
N GLN A 268 -21.55 -5.80 -11.41
CA GLN A 268 -22.49 -6.70 -10.74
C GLN A 268 -23.95 -6.25 -10.93
N LYS A 269 -24.21 -4.93 -10.90
CA LYS A 269 -25.57 -4.41 -11.14
C LYS A 269 -26.02 -4.70 -12.58
N VAL A 270 -25.16 -4.48 -13.57
CA VAL A 270 -25.45 -4.81 -14.98
C VAL A 270 -25.65 -6.31 -15.16
N ALA A 271 -24.81 -7.14 -14.55
CA ALA A 271 -24.96 -8.59 -14.58
C ALA A 271 -26.30 -9.05 -13.97
N ASN A 272 -26.68 -8.49 -12.81
CA ASN A 272 -27.96 -8.79 -12.16
C ASN A 272 -29.17 -8.32 -12.99
N GLU A 273 -29.07 -7.17 -13.65
CA GLU A 273 -30.12 -6.65 -14.53
C GLU A 273 -30.31 -7.55 -15.77
N ASN A 274 -29.21 -7.95 -16.41
CA ASN A 274 -29.24 -8.90 -17.52
C ASN A 274 -29.80 -10.27 -17.11
N LEU A 275 -29.40 -10.77 -15.93
CA LEU A 275 -29.92 -12.02 -15.39
C LEU A 275 -31.45 -11.91 -15.19
N ARG A 276 -31.93 -10.79 -14.64
CA ARG A 276 -33.37 -10.57 -14.42
C ARG A 276 -34.16 -10.53 -15.72
N ILE A 277 -33.63 -9.91 -16.79
CA ILE A 277 -34.26 -9.92 -18.12
C ILE A 277 -34.36 -11.35 -18.65
N ARG A 278 -33.27 -12.12 -18.58
CA ARG A 278 -33.27 -13.52 -19.01
C ARG A 278 -34.27 -14.37 -18.22
N THR A 279 -34.28 -14.25 -16.89
CA THR A 279 -35.26 -14.95 -16.05
C THR A 279 -36.70 -14.57 -16.40
N ALA A 280 -36.97 -13.29 -16.71
CA ALA A 280 -38.29 -12.87 -17.15
C ALA A 280 -38.70 -13.54 -18.48
N LEU A 281 -37.79 -13.61 -19.46
CA LEU A 281 -38.02 -14.30 -20.73
C LEU A 281 -38.22 -15.81 -20.55
N GLU A 282 -37.48 -16.45 -19.63
CA GLU A 282 -37.65 -17.88 -19.30
C GLU A 282 -39.01 -18.15 -18.62
N SER A 283 -39.51 -17.23 -17.79
CA SER A 283 -40.79 -17.38 -17.09
C SER A 283 -42.03 -17.00 -17.90
N SER A 284 -41.86 -16.41 -19.08
CA SER A 284 -42.98 -16.00 -19.95
C SER A 284 -43.79 -17.22 -20.41
N THR A 285 -45.13 -17.11 -20.36
CA THR A 285 -46.06 -18.16 -20.81
C THR A 285 -46.27 -18.16 -22.33
N THR A 286 -45.87 -17.10 -23.02
CA THR A 286 -45.90 -17.02 -24.49
C THR A 286 -44.64 -17.65 -25.04
N GLY A 287 -44.74 -18.44 -26.11
CA GLY A 287 -43.56 -19.00 -26.77
C GLY A 287 -42.71 -17.89 -27.39
N LEU A 288 -41.41 -17.87 -27.11
CA LEU A 288 -40.49 -16.84 -27.59
C LEU A 288 -39.33 -17.48 -28.34
N ILE A 289 -39.04 -16.92 -29.52
CA ILE A 289 -37.83 -17.17 -30.30
C ILE A 289 -37.11 -15.83 -30.48
N ILE A 290 -35.81 -15.79 -30.21
CA ILE A 290 -34.95 -14.67 -30.57
C ILE A 290 -33.95 -15.17 -31.60
N THR A 291 -33.77 -14.40 -32.68
CA THR A 291 -32.78 -14.65 -33.72
C THR A 291 -31.78 -13.52 -33.83
N ASP A 292 -30.59 -13.80 -34.39
CA ASP A 292 -29.62 -12.78 -34.78
C ASP A 292 -29.96 -12.15 -36.15
N ARG A 293 -29.03 -11.33 -36.68
CA ARG A 293 -29.17 -10.67 -37.98
C ARG A 293 -29.27 -11.66 -39.16
N ASP A 294 -28.71 -12.86 -39.01
CA ASP A 294 -28.67 -13.89 -40.05
C ASP A 294 -29.83 -14.89 -39.90
N LEU A 295 -30.82 -14.56 -39.06
CA LEU A 295 -31.99 -15.38 -38.75
C LEU A 295 -31.63 -16.74 -38.12
N GLN A 296 -30.48 -16.81 -37.45
CA GLN A 296 -30.12 -17.96 -36.61
C GLN A 296 -30.79 -17.81 -35.25
N VAL A 297 -31.39 -18.88 -34.74
CA VAL A 297 -32.03 -18.88 -33.43
C VAL A 297 -30.96 -18.78 -32.34
N VAL A 298 -31.00 -17.69 -31.57
CA VAL A 298 -30.07 -17.43 -30.46
C VAL A 298 -30.66 -17.92 -29.13
N TYR A 299 -31.99 -17.86 -29.00
CA TYR A 299 -32.67 -18.21 -27.77
C TYR A 299 -34.12 -18.66 -28.03
N THR A 300 -34.54 -19.69 -27.32
CA THR A 300 -35.93 -20.12 -27.16
C THR A 300 -36.27 -20.21 -25.68
N ASN A 301 -37.51 -19.86 -25.31
CA ASN A 301 -37.96 -20.01 -23.93
C ASN A 301 -38.65 -21.38 -23.69
N PRO A 302 -38.80 -21.81 -22.42
CA PRO A 302 -39.47 -23.06 -22.08
C PRO A 302 -40.92 -23.16 -22.57
N ALA A 303 -41.67 -22.05 -22.59
CA ALA A 303 -43.06 -22.05 -23.06
C ALA A 303 -43.18 -22.42 -24.54
N LEU A 304 -42.24 -21.97 -25.38
CA LEU A 304 -42.17 -22.41 -26.76
C LEU A 304 -41.86 -23.90 -26.83
N GLN A 305 -40.87 -24.37 -26.07
CA GLN A 305 -40.50 -25.80 -26.09
C GLN A 305 -41.70 -26.68 -25.72
N HIS A 306 -42.39 -26.35 -24.63
CA HIS A 306 -43.61 -27.07 -24.22
C HIS A 306 -44.71 -27.05 -25.30
N MET A 307 -44.88 -25.91 -25.99
CA MET A 307 -45.82 -25.79 -27.09
C MET A 307 -45.43 -26.70 -28.27
N LEU A 308 -44.17 -26.67 -28.69
CA LEU A 308 -43.68 -27.49 -29.80
C LEU A 308 -43.73 -28.98 -29.47
N ASP A 309 -43.39 -29.38 -28.24
CA ASP A 309 -43.47 -30.75 -27.78
C ASP A 309 -44.92 -31.28 -27.81
N GLY A 310 -45.89 -30.45 -27.42
CA GLY A 310 -47.31 -30.79 -27.44
C GLY A 310 -47.88 -31.06 -28.83
N TYR A 311 -47.27 -30.48 -29.87
CA TYR A 311 -47.67 -30.63 -31.28
C TYR A 311 -46.58 -31.29 -32.14
N ALA A 312 -45.66 -32.02 -31.53
CA ALA A 312 -44.47 -32.54 -32.21
C ALA A 312 -44.82 -33.44 -33.40
N GLU A 313 -45.81 -34.33 -33.27
CA GLU A 313 -46.24 -35.21 -34.38
C GLU A 313 -46.73 -34.40 -35.58
N GLN A 314 -47.57 -33.38 -35.36
CA GLN A 314 -48.12 -32.55 -36.42
C GLN A 314 -47.03 -31.71 -37.09
N ILE A 315 -46.12 -31.14 -36.30
CA ILE A 315 -45.01 -30.31 -36.79
C ILE A 315 -44.01 -31.14 -37.57
N VAL A 316 -43.56 -32.29 -37.05
CA VAL A 316 -42.61 -33.17 -37.74
C VAL A 316 -43.23 -33.76 -39.01
N SER A 317 -44.54 -34.05 -39.01
CA SER A 317 -45.24 -34.48 -40.23
C SER A 317 -45.27 -33.40 -41.31
N ALA A 318 -45.38 -32.12 -40.92
CA ALA A 318 -45.37 -31.00 -41.86
C ALA A 318 -43.96 -30.60 -42.30
N LEU A 319 -42.96 -30.81 -41.44
CA LEU A 319 -41.56 -30.43 -41.63
C LEU A 319 -40.63 -31.63 -41.38
N PRO A 320 -40.48 -32.55 -42.35
CA PRO A 320 -39.64 -33.73 -42.17
C PRO A 320 -38.16 -33.34 -41.99
N GLY A 321 -37.58 -33.69 -40.84
CA GLY A 321 -36.16 -33.46 -40.53
C GLY A 321 -35.87 -32.29 -39.56
N VAL A 322 -36.89 -31.63 -39.03
CA VAL A 322 -36.71 -30.66 -37.94
C VAL A 322 -36.40 -31.37 -36.61
N ASP A 323 -35.37 -30.90 -35.89
CA ASP A 323 -35.11 -31.30 -34.51
C ASP A 323 -35.67 -30.23 -33.55
N LEU A 324 -36.86 -30.51 -33.02
CA LEU A 324 -37.56 -29.58 -32.11
C LEU A 324 -36.87 -29.45 -30.75
N ALA A 325 -36.00 -30.39 -30.35
CA ALA A 325 -35.29 -30.33 -29.08
C ALA A 325 -34.05 -29.42 -29.14
N GLN A 326 -33.51 -29.16 -30.33
CA GLN A 326 -32.28 -28.40 -30.51
C GLN A 326 -32.43 -27.27 -31.54
N LEU A 327 -33.34 -26.34 -31.27
CA LEU A 327 -33.57 -25.17 -32.13
C LEU A 327 -32.49 -24.10 -31.99
N ASN A 328 -31.86 -23.96 -30.82
CA ASN A 328 -30.82 -22.94 -30.62
C ASN A 328 -29.60 -23.24 -31.51
N GLY A 329 -29.18 -22.25 -32.30
CA GLY A 329 -28.11 -22.32 -33.29
C GLY A 329 -28.56 -22.80 -34.68
N GLN A 330 -29.84 -23.14 -34.86
CA GLN A 330 -30.40 -23.48 -36.17
C GLN A 330 -30.97 -22.24 -36.88
N PRO A 331 -30.99 -22.21 -38.23
CA PRO A 331 -31.68 -21.15 -38.96
C PRO A 331 -33.19 -21.27 -38.75
N ILE A 332 -33.90 -20.14 -38.59
CA ILE A 332 -35.35 -20.15 -38.39
C ILE A 332 -36.12 -20.83 -39.55
N SER A 333 -35.48 -20.93 -40.72
CA SER A 333 -36.02 -21.60 -41.90
C SER A 333 -36.35 -23.08 -41.68
N VAL A 334 -35.81 -23.73 -40.65
CA VAL A 334 -36.19 -25.11 -40.29
C VAL A 334 -37.64 -25.22 -39.81
N LEU A 335 -38.25 -24.11 -39.37
CA LEU A 335 -39.65 -24.01 -38.98
C LEU A 335 -40.53 -23.44 -40.11
N GLU A 336 -40.01 -23.30 -41.34
CA GLU A 336 -40.75 -22.75 -42.47
C GLU A 336 -41.19 -23.84 -43.44
N HIS A 337 -42.41 -23.72 -43.97
CA HIS A 337 -42.87 -24.56 -45.07
C HIS A 337 -41.95 -24.40 -46.29
N GLY A 338 -41.33 -25.50 -46.73
CA GLY A 338 -40.37 -25.47 -47.85
C GLY A 338 -38.97 -24.94 -47.48
N GLY A 339 -38.67 -24.76 -46.19
CA GLY A 339 -37.32 -24.48 -45.71
C GLY A 339 -36.81 -23.06 -46.02
N LYS A 340 -37.71 -22.10 -46.27
CA LYS A 340 -37.38 -20.71 -46.57
C LYS A 340 -38.39 -19.77 -45.94
N VAL A 341 -37.89 -18.68 -45.35
CA VAL A 341 -38.75 -17.61 -44.82
C VAL A 341 -39.42 -16.86 -45.97
N ASP A 342 -40.71 -16.56 -45.82
CA ASP A 342 -41.48 -15.79 -46.79
C ASP A 342 -40.82 -14.41 -47.06
N PRO A 343 -40.40 -14.12 -48.31
CA PRO A 343 -39.82 -12.82 -48.66
C PRO A 343 -40.74 -11.63 -48.36
N ALA A 344 -42.07 -11.81 -48.42
CA ALA A 344 -43.01 -10.75 -48.10
C ALA A 344 -42.99 -10.40 -46.60
N LEU A 345 -42.77 -11.39 -45.73
CA LEU A 345 -42.56 -11.16 -44.31
C LEU A 345 -41.27 -10.37 -44.06
N ILE A 346 -40.16 -10.76 -44.71
CA ILE A 346 -38.88 -10.06 -44.58
C ILE A 346 -39.01 -8.59 -45.00
N ALA A 347 -39.58 -8.33 -46.18
CA ALA A 347 -39.78 -6.95 -46.67
C ALA A 347 -40.64 -6.11 -45.71
N ARG A 348 -41.65 -6.71 -45.08
CA ARG A 348 -42.49 -6.05 -44.08
C ARG A 348 -41.74 -5.78 -42.78
N LEU A 349 -40.89 -6.70 -42.32
CA LEU A 349 -40.02 -6.47 -41.15
C LEU A 349 -39.00 -5.37 -41.40
N GLU A 350 -38.42 -5.30 -42.61
CA GLU A 350 -37.49 -4.25 -43.00
C GLU A 350 -38.17 -2.87 -43.02
N LYS A 351 -39.41 -2.80 -43.54
CA LYS A 351 -40.17 -1.55 -43.67
C LYS A 351 -40.79 -1.07 -42.36
N ASP A 352 -41.52 -1.94 -41.67
CA ASP A 352 -42.40 -1.59 -40.56
C ASP A 352 -41.82 -1.99 -39.19
N GLY A 353 -40.73 -2.76 -39.16
CA GLY A 353 -40.09 -3.27 -37.95
C GLY A 353 -40.91 -4.33 -37.20
N ARG A 354 -42.07 -4.71 -37.72
CA ARG A 354 -42.98 -5.70 -37.14
C ARG A 354 -43.73 -6.47 -38.22
N GLY A 355 -44.13 -7.69 -37.92
CA GLY A 355 -44.90 -8.55 -38.81
C GLY A 355 -45.79 -9.50 -38.03
N GLN A 356 -46.93 -9.85 -38.60
CA GLN A 356 -47.81 -10.89 -38.05
C GLN A 356 -48.17 -11.87 -39.16
N ARG A 357 -48.27 -13.14 -38.77
CA ARG A 357 -48.73 -14.24 -39.64
C ARG A 357 -49.27 -15.38 -38.80
N GLU A 358 -49.97 -16.29 -39.46
CA GLU A 358 -50.38 -17.56 -38.89
C GLU A 358 -49.60 -18.68 -39.56
N MET A 359 -49.14 -19.63 -38.76
CA MET A 359 -48.45 -20.83 -39.20
C MET A 359 -49.30 -22.04 -38.84
N GLN A 360 -49.58 -22.87 -39.84
CA GLN A 360 -50.34 -24.09 -39.67
C GLN A 360 -49.46 -25.30 -39.91
N TYR A 361 -49.46 -26.26 -38.99
CA TYR A 361 -48.81 -27.56 -39.13
C TYR A 361 -49.85 -28.65 -38.89
N GLY A 362 -50.39 -29.22 -39.98
CA GLY A 362 -51.53 -30.11 -39.89
C GLY A 362 -52.74 -29.40 -39.25
N GLY A 363 -53.24 -29.94 -38.14
CA GLY A 363 -54.31 -29.32 -37.35
C GLY A 363 -53.84 -28.24 -36.38
N ALA A 364 -52.54 -28.12 -36.09
CA ALA A 364 -52.03 -27.14 -35.14
C ALA A 364 -51.90 -25.77 -35.82
N VAL A 365 -52.44 -24.71 -35.20
CA VAL A 365 -52.39 -23.34 -35.73
C VAL A 365 -51.75 -22.41 -34.70
N PHE A 366 -50.70 -21.72 -35.12
CA PHE A 366 -49.94 -20.80 -34.28
C PHE A 366 -49.97 -19.39 -34.88
N ALA A 367 -50.42 -18.42 -34.08
CA ALA A 367 -50.26 -17.02 -34.42
C ALA A 367 -48.84 -16.57 -34.03
N GLN A 368 -48.14 -15.96 -34.98
CA GLN A 368 -46.81 -15.39 -34.78
C GLN A 368 -46.85 -13.88 -34.86
N SER A 369 -46.25 -13.23 -33.86
CA SER A 369 -45.97 -11.80 -33.85
C SER A 369 -44.46 -11.58 -33.82
N ILE A 370 -43.90 -11.00 -34.88
CA ILE A 370 -42.47 -10.80 -35.05
C ILE A 370 -42.15 -9.32 -34.95
N SER A 371 -41.11 -8.96 -34.19
CA SER A 371 -40.60 -7.60 -34.07
C SER A 371 -39.08 -7.56 -34.21
N VAL A 372 -38.56 -6.52 -34.85
CA VAL A 372 -37.12 -6.31 -35.04
C VAL A 372 -36.51 -5.74 -33.76
N ILE A 373 -35.42 -6.36 -33.30
CA ILE A 373 -34.62 -5.87 -32.17
C ILE A 373 -33.61 -4.87 -32.72
N ARG A 374 -33.57 -3.65 -32.16
CA ARG A 374 -32.63 -2.60 -32.55
C ARG A 374 -31.68 -2.25 -31.41
N ASN A 375 -30.41 -1.99 -31.73
CA ASN A 375 -29.45 -1.46 -30.76
C ASN A 375 -29.67 0.05 -30.51
N ALA A 376 -28.84 0.65 -29.65
CA ALA A 376 -28.91 2.06 -29.30
C ALA A 376 -28.69 2.99 -30.52
N GLU A 377 -27.95 2.50 -31.52
CA GLU A 377 -27.66 3.19 -32.77
C GLU A 377 -28.78 3.03 -33.82
N GLY A 378 -29.84 2.26 -33.52
CA GLY A 378 -31.00 2.04 -34.39
C GLY A 378 -30.82 0.93 -35.43
N GLU A 379 -29.68 0.25 -35.44
CA GLU A 379 -29.39 -0.88 -36.32
C GLU A 379 -30.16 -2.13 -35.88
N ASN A 380 -30.67 -2.89 -36.85
CA ASN A 380 -31.26 -4.21 -36.60
C ASN A 380 -30.18 -5.14 -36.02
N VAL A 381 -30.40 -5.79 -34.88
CA VAL A 381 -29.49 -6.79 -34.29
C VAL A 381 -30.09 -8.19 -34.26
N GLY A 382 -31.34 -8.35 -34.71
CA GLY A 382 -32.06 -9.62 -34.69
C GLY A 382 -33.57 -9.44 -34.69
N THR A 383 -34.30 -10.52 -34.48
CA THR A 383 -35.76 -10.47 -34.32
C THR A 383 -36.23 -11.25 -33.11
N VAL A 384 -37.32 -10.80 -32.50
CA VAL A 384 -38.08 -11.57 -31.50
C VAL A 384 -39.40 -11.99 -32.14
N CYS A 385 -39.72 -13.28 -32.04
CA CYS A 385 -40.96 -13.87 -32.52
C CYS A 385 -41.71 -14.50 -31.35
N GLU A 386 -42.91 -13.99 -31.11
CA GLU A 386 -43.85 -14.51 -30.12
C GLU A 386 -44.80 -15.49 -30.80
N TRP A 387 -44.96 -16.67 -30.20
CA TRP A 387 -45.87 -17.73 -30.65
C TRP A 387 -47.01 -17.87 -29.67
N ARG A 388 -48.23 -17.87 -30.20
CA ARG A 388 -49.45 -18.16 -29.47
C ARG A 388 -50.20 -19.30 -30.14
N ASP A 389 -50.49 -20.33 -29.37
CA ASP A 389 -51.38 -21.41 -29.80
C ASP A 389 -52.79 -20.83 -30.03
N ARG A 390 -53.32 -21.09 -31.22
CA ARG A 390 -54.64 -20.67 -31.71
C ARG A 390 -55.46 -21.86 -32.19
N THR A 391 -54.96 -23.08 -31.99
CA THR A 391 -55.53 -24.32 -32.54
C THR A 391 -56.98 -24.51 -32.08
N THR A 392 -57.23 -24.36 -30.78
CA THR A 392 -58.57 -24.53 -30.22
C THR A 392 -59.52 -23.45 -30.73
N GLU A 393 -59.09 -22.18 -30.72
CA GLU A 393 -59.93 -21.07 -31.22
C GLU A 393 -60.32 -21.27 -32.68
N ILE A 394 -59.36 -21.61 -33.55
CA ILE A 394 -59.61 -21.81 -34.99
C ILE A 394 -60.53 -23.01 -35.22
N HIS A 395 -60.33 -24.12 -34.50
CA HIS A 395 -61.24 -25.26 -34.57
C HIS A 395 -62.68 -24.89 -34.15
N VAL A 396 -62.85 -24.07 -33.10
CA VAL A 396 -64.18 -23.58 -32.70
C VAL A 396 -64.77 -22.66 -33.77
N GLU A 397 -63.99 -21.75 -34.33
CA GLU A 397 -64.45 -20.84 -35.39
C GLU A 397 -64.95 -21.63 -36.62
N GLU A 398 -64.24 -22.67 -37.04
CA GLU A 398 -64.65 -23.57 -38.13
C GLU A 398 -65.89 -24.40 -37.77
N GLU A 399 -65.98 -24.91 -36.54
CA GLU A 399 -67.14 -25.65 -36.03
C GLU A 399 -68.40 -24.78 -36.00
N VAL A 400 -68.29 -23.56 -35.47
CA VAL A 400 -69.36 -22.56 -35.46
C VAL A 400 -69.78 -22.23 -36.89
N ALA A 401 -68.84 -21.93 -37.79
CA ALA A 401 -69.14 -21.58 -39.17
C ALA A 401 -69.92 -22.71 -39.88
N ARG A 402 -69.54 -23.97 -39.65
CA ARG A 402 -70.21 -25.16 -40.20
C ARG A 402 -71.65 -25.31 -39.68
N ILE A 403 -71.85 -25.12 -38.38
CA ILE A 403 -73.18 -25.26 -37.76
C ILE A 403 -74.09 -24.11 -38.18
N VAL A 404 -73.58 -22.88 -38.24
CA VAL A 404 -74.32 -21.72 -38.75
C VAL A 404 -74.72 -21.94 -40.21
N ALA A 405 -73.82 -22.47 -41.05
CA ALA A 405 -74.14 -22.79 -42.44
C ALA A 405 -75.21 -23.89 -42.56
N SER A 406 -75.15 -24.92 -41.70
CA SER A 406 -76.15 -26.01 -41.68
C SER A 406 -77.52 -25.50 -41.22
N ALA A 407 -77.54 -24.68 -40.17
CA ALA A 407 -78.74 -24.01 -39.67
C ALA A 407 -79.37 -23.10 -40.73
N ALA A 408 -78.56 -22.35 -41.49
CA ALA A 408 -79.02 -21.52 -42.59
C ALA A 408 -79.62 -22.35 -43.76
N ALA A 409 -79.14 -23.59 -43.95
CA ALA A 409 -79.70 -24.55 -44.91
C ALA A 409 -80.94 -25.30 -44.39
N GLY A 410 -81.40 -25.00 -43.17
CA GLY A 410 -82.60 -25.59 -42.56
C GLY A 410 -82.35 -26.79 -41.64
N ASP A 411 -81.09 -27.23 -41.46
CA ASP A 411 -80.72 -28.29 -40.52
C ASP A 411 -80.27 -27.69 -39.18
N LEU A 412 -81.18 -27.75 -38.20
CA LEU A 412 -80.96 -27.23 -36.85
C LEU A 412 -80.54 -28.34 -35.86
N SER A 413 -80.14 -29.52 -36.34
CA SER A 413 -79.74 -30.64 -35.46
C SER A 413 -78.28 -30.56 -34.99
N GLY A 414 -77.43 -29.81 -35.69
CA GLY A 414 -76.02 -29.64 -35.33
C GLY A 414 -75.84 -28.96 -33.97
N ARG A 415 -74.87 -29.42 -33.17
CA ARG A 415 -74.51 -28.81 -31.88
C ARG A 415 -73.01 -28.61 -31.81
N ILE A 416 -72.59 -27.51 -31.21
CA ILE A 416 -71.18 -27.25 -30.90
C ILE A 416 -70.84 -28.07 -29.66
N ASP A 417 -69.77 -28.87 -29.72
CA ASP A 417 -69.29 -29.59 -28.55
C ASP A 417 -68.88 -28.61 -27.44
N THR A 418 -69.13 -28.94 -26.18
CA THR A 418 -68.73 -28.07 -25.05
C THR A 418 -67.52 -28.61 -24.30
N GLU A 419 -67.11 -29.85 -24.57
CA GLU A 419 -65.96 -30.48 -23.94
C GLU A 419 -64.66 -29.77 -24.33
N GLY A 420 -63.76 -29.55 -23.35
CA GLY A 420 -62.47 -28.88 -23.54
C GLY A 420 -62.52 -27.36 -23.83
N LYS A 421 -63.71 -26.75 -23.98
CA LYS A 421 -63.86 -25.31 -24.22
C LYS A 421 -63.95 -24.54 -22.89
N HIS A 422 -63.29 -23.38 -22.80
CA HIS A 422 -63.24 -22.55 -21.59
C HIS A 422 -63.51 -21.06 -21.88
N GLY A 423 -63.92 -20.31 -20.86
CA GLY A 423 -64.16 -18.87 -20.94
C GLY A 423 -65.18 -18.48 -22.02
N PHE A 424 -64.81 -17.49 -22.85
CA PHE A 424 -65.68 -16.96 -23.90
C PHE A 424 -66.13 -18.04 -24.91
N LEU A 425 -65.25 -18.96 -25.30
CA LEU A 425 -65.58 -20.00 -26.29
C LEU A 425 -66.66 -20.96 -25.79
N LEU A 426 -66.61 -21.34 -24.50
CA LEU A 426 -67.64 -22.18 -23.88
C LEU A 426 -68.99 -21.45 -23.85
N GLN A 427 -68.97 -20.17 -23.47
CA GLN A 427 -70.18 -19.35 -23.42
C GLN A 427 -70.81 -19.22 -24.81
N LEU A 428 -69.99 -18.98 -25.85
CA LEU A 428 -70.46 -18.91 -27.23
C LEU A 428 -71.10 -20.23 -27.68
N ALA A 429 -70.44 -21.37 -27.42
CA ALA A 429 -70.95 -22.69 -27.76
C ALA A 429 -72.32 -22.96 -27.10
N GLN A 430 -72.45 -22.67 -25.80
CA GLN A 430 -73.69 -22.85 -25.05
C GLN A 430 -74.82 -21.94 -25.57
N GLN A 431 -74.53 -20.67 -25.82
CA GLN A 431 -75.53 -19.72 -26.32
C GLN A 431 -76.04 -20.11 -27.71
N LEU A 432 -75.14 -20.57 -28.59
CA LEU A 432 -75.51 -20.99 -29.94
C LEU A 432 -76.33 -22.29 -29.92
N ASN A 433 -75.97 -23.26 -29.07
CA ASN A 433 -76.77 -24.46 -28.87
C ASN A 433 -78.18 -24.14 -28.34
N MET A 434 -78.31 -23.25 -27.34
CA MET A 434 -79.63 -22.84 -26.84
C MET A 434 -80.48 -22.15 -27.92
N LEU A 435 -79.88 -21.34 -28.77
CA LEU A 435 -80.57 -20.69 -29.89
C LEU A 435 -81.08 -21.73 -30.90
N LEU A 436 -80.25 -22.75 -31.21
CA LEU A 436 -80.64 -23.85 -32.09
C LEU A 436 -81.74 -24.72 -31.48
N ASP A 437 -81.67 -25.01 -30.18
CA ASP A 437 -82.71 -25.76 -29.46
C ASP A 437 -84.06 -25.03 -29.50
N ALA A 438 -84.09 -23.74 -29.17
CA ALA A 438 -85.32 -22.94 -29.17
C ALA A 438 -85.96 -22.84 -30.56
N ASN A 439 -85.15 -22.65 -31.60
CA ASN A 439 -85.62 -22.61 -32.98
C ASN A 439 -86.06 -23.98 -33.48
N SER A 440 -85.34 -25.06 -33.13
CA SER A 440 -85.68 -26.43 -33.52
C SER A 440 -87.02 -26.87 -32.95
N VAL A 441 -87.26 -26.64 -31.65
CA VAL A 441 -88.55 -26.94 -31.00
C VAL A 441 -89.69 -26.16 -31.66
N SER A 442 -89.50 -24.86 -31.88
CA SER A 442 -90.55 -24.00 -32.44
C SER A 442 -90.91 -24.37 -33.87
N LEU A 443 -89.93 -24.63 -34.73
CA LEU A 443 -90.18 -25.04 -36.11
C LEU A 443 -90.72 -26.48 -36.20
N SER A 444 -90.31 -27.37 -35.29
CA SER A 444 -90.87 -28.73 -35.22
C SER A 444 -92.35 -28.70 -34.87
N GLU A 445 -92.79 -27.85 -33.93
CA GLU A 445 -94.21 -27.70 -33.58
C GLU A 445 -95.04 -27.11 -34.73
N VAL A 446 -94.51 -26.10 -35.43
CA VAL A 446 -95.17 -25.58 -36.65
C VAL A 446 -95.25 -26.66 -37.72
N SER A 447 -94.17 -27.42 -37.95
CA SER A 447 -94.16 -28.52 -38.92
C SER A 447 -95.14 -29.63 -38.55
N ARG A 448 -95.24 -30.01 -37.27
CA ARG A 448 -96.22 -30.97 -36.74
C ARG A 448 -97.64 -30.52 -37.02
N LEU A 449 -97.96 -29.25 -36.74
CA LEU A 449 -99.27 -28.69 -36.97
C LEU A 449 -99.63 -28.66 -38.47
N LEU A 450 -98.73 -28.18 -39.32
CA LEU A 450 -98.93 -28.17 -40.77
C LEU A 450 -99.10 -29.59 -41.34
N THR A 451 -98.38 -30.57 -40.78
CA THR A 451 -98.52 -31.98 -41.17
C THR A 451 -99.91 -32.51 -40.79
N ALA A 452 -100.38 -32.25 -39.56
CA ALA A 452 -101.72 -32.64 -39.12
C ALA A 452 -102.82 -32.02 -40.00
N LEU A 453 -102.71 -30.71 -40.29
CA LEU A 453 -103.59 -30.01 -41.21
C LEU A 453 -103.59 -30.64 -42.62
N SER A 454 -102.42 -31.01 -43.15
CA SER A 454 -102.30 -31.66 -44.46
C SER A 454 -102.94 -33.06 -44.51
N GLN A 455 -102.99 -33.74 -43.37
CA GLN A 455 -103.63 -35.05 -43.20
C GLN A 455 -105.12 -34.93 -42.89
N GLY A 456 -105.66 -33.71 -42.83
CA GLY A 456 -107.07 -33.42 -42.56
C GLY A 456 -107.44 -33.46 -41.08
N ASP A 457 -106.45 -33.55 -40.17
CA ASP A 457 -106.67 -33.46 -38.73
C ASP A 457 -106.72 -31.99 -38.30
N LEU A 458 -107.94 -31.47 -38.18
CA LEU A 458 -108.20 -30.11 -37.73
C LEU A 458 -108.36 -29.99 -36.19
N THR A 459 -107.98 -31.02 -35.43
CA THR A 459 -108.00 -30.97 -33.95
C THR A 459 -106.63 -30.61 -33.36
N ALA A 460 -105.58 -30.58 -34.18
CA ALA A 460 -104.24 -30.27 -33.75
C ALA A 460 -104.09 -28.77 -33.42
N HIS A 461 -103.45 -28.49 -32.29
CA HIS A 461 -103.04 -27.15 -31.89
C HIS A 461 -101.55 -27.14 -31.52
N MET A 462 -100.93 -25.98 -31.68
CA MET A 462 -99.60 -25.72 -31.15
C MET A 462 -99.73 -25.25 -29.70
N ASP A 463 -99.14 -26.02 -28.79
CA ASP A 463 -99.08 -25.74 -27.35
C ASP A 463 -97.63 -25.53 -26.91
N GLY A 464 -97.39 -24.55 -26.03
CA GLY A 464 -96.05 -24.24 -25.54
C GLY A 464 -95.82 -22.75 -25.29
N ASP A 465 -94.74 -22.47 -24.56
CA ASP A 465 -94.35 -21.13 -24.15
C ASP A 465 -93.48 -20.45 -25.23
N PHE A 466 -94.12 -20.05 -26.33
CA PHE A 466 -93.46 -19.35 -27.42
C PHE A 466 -93.40 -17.85 -27.19
N HIS A 467 -92.33 -17.24 -27.67
CA HIS A 467 -92.07 -15.81 -27.53
C HIS A 467 -91.81 -15.17 -28.91
N GLY A 468 -92.15 -13.88 -29.07
CA GLY A 468 -91.83 -13.11 -30.27
C GLY A 468 -92.54 -13.60 -31.55
N VAL A 469 -91.76 -13.85 -32.62
CA VAL A 469 -92.30 -14.27 -33.93
C VAL A 469 -92.96 -15.65 -33.84
N PHE A 470 -92.41 -16.57 -33.05
CA PHE A 470 -92.97 -17.92 -32.89
C PHE A 470 -94.30 -17.92 -32.13
N ALA A 471 -94.48 -16.99 -31.18
CA ALA A 471 -95.78 -16.80 -30.49
C ALA A 471 -96.86 -16.37 -31.48
N ARG A 472 -96.55 -15.40 -32.34
CA ARG A 472 -97.46 -14.98 -33.42
C ARG A 472 -97.75 -16.12 -34.39
N MET A 473 -96.73 -16.87 -34.81
CA MET A 473 -96.94 -18.04 -35.68
C MET A 473 -97.86 -19.09 -35.04
N ARG A 474 -97.70 -19.40 -33.75
CA ARG A 474 -98.62 -20.27 -33.00
C ARG A 474 -100.05 -19.71 -33.06
N ASP A 475 -100.22 -18.45 -32.68
CA ASP A 475 -101.54 -17.82 -32.57
C ASP A 475 -102.25 -17.78 -33.94
N ASP A 476 -101.54 -17.40 -35.00
CA ASP A 476 -102.03 -17.39 -36.37
C ASP A 476 -102.38 -18.80 -36.87
N ALA A 477 -101.54 -19.80 -36.56
CA ALA A 477 -101.77 -21.17 -36.97
C ALA A 477 -102.94 -21.81 -36.23
N ASN A 478 -103.07 -21.59 -34.91
CA ASN A 478 -104.22 -22.02 -34.12
C ASN A 478 -105.52 -21.31 -34.56
N ALA A 479 -105.46 -20.02 -34.89
CA ALA A 479 -106.59 -19.30 -35.45
C ALA A 479 -107.02 -19.86 -36.81
N THR A 480 -106.06 -20.25 -37.66
CA THR A 480 -106.34 -20.90 -38.95
C THR A 480 -107.05 -22.23 -38.77
N VAL A 481 -106.59 -23.07 -37.83
CA VAL A 481 -107.27 -24.33 -37.47
C VAL A 481 -108.70 -24.04 -37.03
N ALA A 482 -108.90 -23.09 -36.12
CA ALA A 482 -110.22 -22.73 -35.61
C ALA A 482 -111.18 -22.26 -36.72
N GLN A 483 -110.69 -21.45 -37.68
CA GLN A 483 -111.46 -20.96 -38.82
C GLN A 483 -111.81 -22.05 -39.84
N LEU A 484 -110.97 -23.09 -39.98
CA LEU A 484 -111.23 -24.23 -40.86
C LEU A 484 -112.17 -25.27 -40.22
N THR A 485 -112.26 -25.31 -38.88
CA THR A 485 -113.22 -26.15 -38.15
C THR A 485 -114.61 -25.56 -37.96
N SER A 486 -114.77 -24.25 -38.17
CA SER A 486 -116.06 -23.53 -38.12
C SER A 486 -116.78 -23.58 -39.45
#